data_AF-A0A0F4R737-F1
#
_entry.id   AF-A0A0F4R737-F1
#
_cell.length_a   1.000
_cell.length_b   1.000
_cell.length_c   1.000
_cell.angle_alpha   90.00
_cell.angle_beta   90.00
_cell.angle_gamma   90.00
#
_symmetry.space_group_name_H-M   'P 1'
#
loop_
_entity.id
_entity.type
_entity.pdbx_description
1 polymer ?
#
loop_
_entity_poly.entity_id
_entity_poly.type
_entity_poly.pdbx_seq_one_letter_code
_entity_poly.pdbx_strand_id
1 'polypeptide(L)'
;MTIFGFLIFIVLAVSLFSLKYIRRYVRSKQSLHLKKFTVVWIFTLFFIGITLYAHYPITKDRIIGLYEIDNEFYSGPNADWQKEHFSFEITEKSEFLFHEKLKDGSVKTVQGKLNGIDTPHRCYIESL
;
A
#
# COMPACT_ATOMS: atom_id res chain seq x y z
N MET A 1 -6.55 0.26 -15.45
CA MET A 1 -7.64 1.12 -15.99
C MET A 1 -9.05 0.73 -15.51
N THR A 2 -9.27 -0.42 -14.86
CA THR A 2 -10.62 -0.89 -14.46
C THR A 2 -11.17 -0.26 -13.17
N ILE A 3 -10.31 0.11 -12.22
CA ILE A 3 -10.71 0.58 -10.88
C ILE A 3 -11.27 1.99 -10.90
N PHE A 4 -10.69 2.89 -11.70
CA PHE A 4 -11.21 4.25 -11.87
C PHE A 4 -12.63 4.25 -12.47
N GLY A 5 -12.89 3.40 -13.46
CA GLY A 5 -14.24 3.25 -14.03
C GLY A 5 -15.25 2.75 -13.01
N PHE A 6 -14.86 1.79 -12.16
CA PHE A 6 -15.70 1.27 -11.09
C PHE A 6 -16.01 2.33 -10.01
N LEU A 7 -15.02 3.14 -9.61
CA LEU A 7 -15.23 4.24 -8.66
C LEU A 7 -16.20 5.29 -9.21
N ILE A 8 -16.07 5.66 -10.48
CA ILE A 8 -16.98 6.59 -11.15
C ILE A 8 -18.41 6.02 -11.14
N PHE A 9 -18.57 4.74 -11.45
CA PHE A 9 -19.88 4.08 -11.41
C PHE A 9 -20.52 4.11 -10.02
N ILE A 10 -19.76 3.83 -8.95
CA ILE A 10 -20.24 3.91 -7.56
C ILE A 10 -20.67 5.34 -7.23
N VAL A 11 -19.84 6.34 -7.55
CA VAL A 11 -20.16 7.74 -7.28
C VAL A 11 -21.44 8.16 -8.00
N LEU A 12 -21.63 7.74 -9.25
CA LEU A 12 -22.86 8.01 -10.02
C LEU A 12 -24.09 7.34 -9.38
N ALA A 13 -23.99 6.05 -9.02
CA ALA A 13 -25.09 5.32 -8.38
C ALA A 13 -25.49 5.94 -7.03
N VAL A 14 -24.49 6.28 -6.19
CA VAL A 14 -24.71 6.96 -4.91
C VAL A 14 -25.31 8.35 -5.14
N SER A 15 -24.85 9.09 -6.15
CA SER A 15 -25.39 10.42 -6.50
C SER A 15 -26.87 10.34 -6.86
N LEU A 16 -27.28 9.38 -7.71
CA LEU A 16 -28.69 9.16 -8.06
C LEU A 16 -29.53 8.79 -6.83
N PHE A 17 -29.01 7.93 -5.95
CA PHE A 17 -29.68 7.58 -4.71
C PHE A 17 -29.81 8.78 -3.75
N SER A 18 -28.78 9.62 -3.69
CA SER A 18 -28.72 10.81 -2.84
C SER A 18 -29.75 11.88 -3.26
N LEU A 19 -30.05 11.97 -4.56
CA LEU A 19 -31.10 12.86 -5.09
C LEU A 19 -32.48 12.56 -4.50
N LYS A 20 -32.78 11.30 -4.18
CA LYS A 20 -34.02 10.89 -3.50
C LYS A 20 -34.12 11.51 -2.09
N TYR A 21 -33.02 11.56 -1.34
CA TYR A 21 -33.02 12.15 0.01
C TYR A 21 -33.15 13.66 -0.04
N ILE A 22 -32.49 14.32 -1.00
CA ILE A 22 -32.62 15.76 -1.21
C ILE A 22 -34.07 16.11 -1.57
N ARG A 23 -34.70 15.40 -2.52
CA ARG A 23 -36.12 15.61 -2.87
C ARG A 23 -37.05 15.44 -1.66
N ARG A 24 -36.84 14.39 -0.85
CA ARG A 24 -37.62 14.15 0.38
C ARG A 24 -37.39 15.24 1.43
N TYR A 25 -36.16 15.73 1.57
CA TYR A 25 -35.84 16.86 2.45
C TYR A 25 -36.55 18.14 2.01
N VAL A 26 -36.52 18.49 0.72
CA VAL A 26 -37.19 19.70 0.22
C VAL A 26 -38.69 19.67 0.50
N ARG A 27 -39.33 18.51 0.37
CA ARG A 27 -40.78 18.34 0.61
C ARG A 27 -41.17 18.29 2.08
N SER A 28 -40.43 17.56 2.91
CA SER A 28 -40.78 17.35 4.32
C SER A 28 -40.13 18.35 5.29
N LYS A 29 -39.06 19.03 4.85
CA LYS A 29 -38.14 19.86 5.66
C LYS A 29 -37.56 19.14 6.88
N GLN A 30 -37.67 17.80 6.95
CA GLN A 30 -37.15 17.01 8.06
C GLN A 30 -35.64 16.81 7.94
N SER A 31 -34.89 17.31 8.92
CA SER A 31 -33.42 17.21 8.97
C SER A 31 -32.89 15.78 8.97
N LEU A 32 -33.72 14.78 9.31
CA LEU A 32 -33.36 13.36 9.25
C LEU A 32 -32.93 12.93 7.83
N HIS A 33 -33.55 13.47 6.78
CA HIS A 33 -33.17 13.15 5.41
C HIS A 33 -31.80 13.73 5.04
N LEU A 34 -31.47 14.91 5.56
CA LEU A 34 -30.16 15.53 5.36
C LEU A 34 -29.07 14.77 6.12
N LYS A 35 -29.34 14.34 7.37
CA LYS A 35 -28.41 13.48 8.14
C LYS A 35 -28.09 12.19 7.39
N LYS A 36 -29.11 11.51 6.83
CA LYS A 36 -28.92 10.28 6.05
C LYS A 36 -28.08 10.54 4.79
N PHE A 37 -28.32 11.65 4.09
CA PHE A 37 -27.49 12.06 2.95
C PHE A 37 -26.03 12.25 3.35
N THR A 38 -25.77 12.99 4.43
CA THR A 38 -24.40 13.26 4.91
C THR A 38 -23.67 11.97 5.29
N VAL A 39 -24.32 11.06 6.02
CA VAL A 39 -23.72 9.78 6.41
C VAL A 39 -23.31 8.96 5.18
N VAL A 40 -24.20 8.84 4.19
CA VAL A 40 -23.90 8.09 2.95
C VAL A 40 -22.66 8.65 2.25
N TRP A 41 -22.58 9.98 2.10
CA TRP A 41 -21.43 10.62 1.46
C TRP A 41 -20.12 10.51 2.25
N ILE A 42 -20.18 10.60 3.58
CA ILE A 42 -18.99 10.37 4.42
C ILE A 42 -18.41 8.98 4.17
N PHE A 43 -19.26 7.94 4.19
CA PHE A 43 -18.81 6.58 3.89
C PHE A 43 -18.26 6.45 2.47
N THR A 44 -18.95 7.02 1.47
CA THR A 44 -18.47 6.97 0.08
C THR A 44 -17.10 7.62 -0.08
N LEU A 45 -16.90 8.81 0.48
CA LEU A 45 -15.61 9.51 0.43
C LEU A 45 -14.51 8.74 1.17
N PHE A 46 -14.84 8.16 2.32
CA PHE A 46 -13.91 7.33 3.08
C PHE A 46 -13.43 6.12 2.28
N PHE A 47 -14.34 5.38 1.63
CA PHE A 47 -13.97 4.23 0.78
C PHE A 47 -13.15 4.64 -0.45
N ILE A 48 -13.46 5.78 -1.06
CA ILE A 48 -12.65 6.34 -2.15
C ILE A 48 -11.24 6.64 -1.64
N GLY A 49 -11.12 7.27 -0.48
CA GLY A 49 -9.83 7.58 0.14
C GLY A 49 -8.97 6.34 0.39
N ILE A 50 -9.55 5.28 0.98
CA ILE A 50 -8.85 4.00 1.17
C ILE A 50 -8.41 3.40 -0.16
N THR A 51 -9.28 3.41 -1.16
CA THR A 51 -8.98 2.81 -2.47
C THR A 51 -7.83 3.53 -3.15
N LEU A 52 -7.80 4.87 -3.08
CA LEU A 52 -6.72 5.69 -3.61
C LEU A 52 -5.42 5.46 -2.83
N TYR A 53 -5.48 5.37 -1.50
CA TYR A 53 -4.32 5.08 -0.67
C TYR A 53 -3.72 3.70 -0.98
N ALA A 54 -4.55 2.67 -1.15
CA ALA A 54 -4.11 1.33 -1.50
C ALA A 54 -3.43 1.26 -2.89
N HIS A 55 -3.81 2.16 -3.79
CA HIS A 55 -3.19 2.29 -5.13
C HIS A 55 -2.10 3.35 -5.18
N TYR A 56 -1.73 3.94 -4.05
CA TYR A 56 -0.65 4.91 -4.01
C TYR A 56 0.64 4.20 -4.42
N PRO A 57 1.32 4.68 -5.48
CA PRO A 57 2.48 3.99 -6.03
C PRO A 57 3.56 3.83 -4.96
N ILE A 58 4.20 2.66 -4.95
CA ILE A 58 5.43 2.49 -4.19
C ILE A 58 6.50 3.29 -4.94
N THR A 59 6.92 4.40 -4.34
CA THR A 59 7.96 5.27 -4.89
C THR A 59 9.34 4.81 -4.41
N LYS A 60 10.40 5.18 -5.13
CA LYS A 60 11.80 4.80 -4.84
C LYS A 60 12.20 5.12 -3.40
N ASP A 61 11.83 6.31 -2.93
CA ASP A 61 12.09 6.79 -1.57
C ASP A 61 11.46 5.92 -0.47
N ARG A 62 10.42 5.14 -0.79
CA ARG A 62 9.75 4.26 0.17
C ARG A 62 10.37 2.88 0.28
N ILE A 63 11.24 2.50 -0.65
CA ILE A 63 11.89 1.19 -0.65
C ILE A 63 13.38 1.24 -0.34
N ILE A 64 13.96 2.44 -0.18
CA ILE A 64 15.36 2.60 0.18
C ILE A 64 15.50 2.37 1.69
N GLY A 65 16.45 1.53 2.08
CA GLY A 65 16.73 1.26 3.48
C GLY A 65 17.32 -0.12 3.74
N LEU A 66 17.59 -0.36 5.02
CA LEU A 66 18.02 -1.63 5.57
C LEU A 66 16.80 -2.43 6.03
N TYR A 67 16.73 -3.68 5.61
CA TYR A 67 15.68 -4.63 5.92
C TYR A 67 16.26 -5.78 6.71
N GLU A 68 15.67 -6.02 7.88
CA GLU A 68 15.98 -7.14 8.76
C GLU A 68 14.80 -8.10 8.80
N ILE A 69 15.08 -9.35 9.19
CA ILE A 69 14.02 -10.34 9.40
C ILE A 69 13.18 -9.93 10.61
N ASP A 70 11.87 -9.83 10.40
CA ASP A 70 10.90 -9.59 11.46
C ASP A 70 10.66 -10.89 12.25
N ASN A 71 11.21 -10.92 13.47
CA ASN A 71 11.03 -12.01 14.42
C ASN A 71 9.88 -11.76 15.42
N GLU A 72 9.17 -10.63 15.33
CA GLU A 72 7.96 -10.37 16.12
C GLU A 72 6.75 -11.04 15.47
N PHE A 73 6.62 -10.94 14.15
CA PHE A 73 5.51 -11.57 13.41
C PHE A 73 5.69 -13.09 13.26
N TYR A 74 6.92 -13.54 12.98
CA TYR A 74 7.28 -14.97 12.89
C TYR A 74 8.32 -15.32 13.96
N SER A 75 7.87 -15.49 15.20
CA SER A 75 8.77 -15.76 16.33
C SER A 75 9.36 -17.16 16.33
N GLY A 76 10.60 -17.29 16.81
CA GLY A 76 11.22 -18.57 17.16
C GLY A 76 12.73 -18.61 16.91
N PRO A 77 13.44 -19.65 17.39
CA PRO A 77 14.89 -19.73 17.31
C PRO A 77 15.46 -19.64 15.89
N ASN A 78 14.72 -20.16 14.90
CA ASN A 78 15.11 -20.08 13.49
C ASN A 78 15.00 -18.65 12.94
N ALA A 79 13.97 -17.89 13.36
CA ALA A 79 13.80 -16.50 12.95
C ALA A 79 14.84 -15.60 13.61
N ASP A 80 15.16 -15.84 14.89
CA ASP A 80 16.24 -15.15 15.59
C ASP A 80 17.59 -15.41 14.92
N TRP A 81 17.86 -16.67 14.56
CA TRP A 81 19.07 -17.03 13.81
C TRP A 81 19.10 -16.34 12.44
N GLN A 82 18.00 -16.34 11.68
CA GLN A 82 17.92 -15.68 10.38
C GLN A 82 18.13 -14.16 10.50
N LYS A 83 17.56 -13.52 11.52
CA LYS A 83 17.73 -12.08 11.79
C LYS A 83 19.18 -11.73 12.12
N GLU A 84 19.86 -12.58 12.88
CA GLU A 84 21.28 -12.37 13.20
C GLU A 84 22.20 -12.57 11.98
N HIS A 85 21.82 -13.47 11.06
CA HIS A 85 22.70 -13.90 9.98
C HIS A 85 22.43 -13.24 8.64
N PHE A 86 21.24 -12.68 8.43
CA PHE A 86 20.83 -12.12 7.15
C PHE A 86 20.23 -10.72 7.28
N SER A 87 20.66 -9.83 6.39
CA SER A 87 20.03 -8.53 6.18
C SER A 87 20.07 -8.15 4.71
N PHE A 88 19.21 -7.23 4.31
CA PHE A 88 19.11 -6.75 2.95
C PHE A 88 19.15 -5.22 2.93
N GLU A 89 19.84 -4.63 1.96
CA GLU A 89 19.83 -3.20 1.77
C GLU A 89 19.39 -2.87 0.34
N ILE A 90 18.47 -1.92 0.21
CA ILE A 90 18.15 -1.31 -1.07
C ILE A 90 18.71 0.10 -1.06
N THR A 91 19.66 0.37 -1.95
CA THR A 91 20.38 1.65 -1.99
C THR A 91 19.69 2.65 -2.92
N GLU A 92 20.03 3.94 -2.77
CA GLU A 92 19.58 5.01 -3.69
C GLU A 92 19.95 4.74 -5.16
N LYS A 93 20.99 3.92 -5.39
CA LYS A 93 21.48 3.55 -6.72
C LYS A 93 20.68 2.42 -7.36
N SER A 94 19.55 2.01 -6.77
CA SER A 94 18.75 0.87 -7.25
C SER A 94 19.53 -0.44 -7.22
N GLU A 95 20.40 -0.59 -6.22
CA GLU A 95 21.15 -1.82 -5.96
C GLU A 95 20.46 -2.56 -4.82
N PHE A 96 20.38 -3.89 -4.97
CA PHE A 96 19.95 -4.79 -3.90
C PHE A 96 21.19 -5.47 -3.34
N LEU A 97 21.47 -5.27 -2.06
CA LEU A 97 22.59 -5.87 -1.37
C LEU A 97 22.04 -6.91 -0.39
N PHE A 98 22.47 -8.16 -0.54
CA PHE A 98 22.19 -9.21 0.42
C PHE A 98 23.42 -9.46 1.27
N HIS A 99 23.29 -9.30 2.58
CA HIS A 99 24.36 -9.51 3.55
C HIS A 99 24.13 -10.83 4.30
N GLU A 100 25.13 -11.70 4.24
CA GLU A 100 25.20 -12.95 5.00
C GLU A 100 26.38 -12.87 5.97
N LYS A 101 26.08 -12.98 7.27
CA LYS A 101 27.11 -13.10 8.32
C LYS A 101 27.57 -14.55 8.41
N LEU A 102 28.85 -14.78 8.15
CA LEU A 102 29.48 -16.10 8.18
C LEU A 102 29.89 -16.49 9.61
N LYS A 103 30.21 -17.77 9.81
CA LYS A 103 30.58 -18.34 11.11
C LYS A 103 31.84 -17.72 11.72
N ASP A 104 32.74 -17.20 10.90
CA ASP A 104 33.95 -16.49 11.33
C ASP A 104 33.69 -15.01 11.68
N GLY A 105 32.43 -14.56 11.58
CA GLY A 105 32.01 -13.19 11.83
C GLY A 105 32.21 -12.25 10.63
N SER A 106 32.76 -12.74 9.51
CA SER A 106 32.85 -11.94 8.29
C SER A 106 31.48 -11.80 7.63
N VAL A 107 31.29 -10.71 6.88
CA VAL A 107 30.05 -10.45 6.14
C VAL A 107 30.31 -10.62 4.65
N LYS A 108 29.58 -11.54 4.04
CA LYS A 108 29.54 -11.74 2.60
C LYS A 108 28.38 -10.92 2.03
N THR A 109 28.68 -10.05 1.07
CA THR A 109 27.65 -9.26 0.38
C THR A 109 27.50 -9.76 -1.05
N VAL A 110 26.27 -10.10 -1.45
CA VAL A 110 25.90 -10.40 -2.83
C VAL A 110 25.13 -9.22 -3.39
N GLN A 111 25.59 -8.68 -4.51
CA GLN A 111 24.97 -7.53 -5.16
C GLN A 111 24.08 -7.99 -6.32
N GLY A 112 22.83 -7.54 -6.31
CA GLY A 112 21.89 -7.64 -7.42
C GLY A 112 21.48 -6.25 -7.91
N LYS A 113 20.91 -6.20 -9.11
CA LYS A 113 20.37 -4.96 -9.68
C LYS A 113 18.85 -4.99 -9.64
N LEU A 114 18.24 -3.89 -9.18
CA LEU A 114 16.81 -3.71 -9.21
C LEU A 114 16.42 -3.06 -10.53
N ASN A 115 15.59 -3.76 -11.30
CA ASN A 115 15.00 -3.23 -12.51
C ASN A 115 13.54 -2.84 -12.25
N GLY A 116 13.06 -1.83 -13.00
CA GLY A 116 11.65 -1.47 -13.03
C GLY A 116 11.13 -0.76 -11.78
N ILE A 117 11.99 -0.19 -10.93
CA ILE A 117 11.55 0.57 -9.73
C ILE A 117 10.68 1.78 -10.11
N ASP A 118 10.87 2.35 -11.30
CA ASP A 118 10.04 3.45 -11.81
C ASP A 118 8.68 2.99 -12.39
N THR A 119 8.41 1.67 -12.40
CA THR A 119 7.18 1.09 -12.95
C THR A 119 6.40 0.33 -11.86
N PRO A 120 5.16 0.73 -11.53
CA PRO A 120 4.40 0.24 -10.37
C PRO A 120 4.08 -1.27 -10.31
N HIS A 121 4.44 -2.05 -11.34
CA HIS A 121 4.01 -3.43 -11.52
C HIS A 121 5.13 -4.41 -11.86
N ARG A 122 6.40 -3.98 -11.84
CA ARG A 122 7.49 -4.84 -12.32
C ARG A 122 8.84 -4.53 -11.65
N CYS A 123 8.88 -4.60 -10.33
CA CYS A 123 10.16 -4.63 -9.60
C CYS A 123 10.61 -6.08 -9.45
N TYR A 124 11.81 -6.41 -9.91
CA TYR A 124 12.42 -7.73 -9.75
C TYR A 124 13.94 -7.60 -9.66
N ILE A 125 14.54 -8.58 -8.99
CA ILE A 125 15.99 -8.67 -8.79
C ILE A 125 16.56 -9.54 -9.91
N GLU A 126 17.48 -8.99 -10.69
CA GLU A 126 18.33 -9.79 -11.58
C GLU A 126 19.66 -10.05 -10.86
N SER A 127 20.06 -11.33 -10.78
CA SER A 127 21.39 -11.73 -10.33
C SER A 127 22.41 -11.37 -11.40
N LEU A 128 23.47 -10.65 -11.01
CA LEU A 128 24.64 -10.37 -11.86
C LEU A 128 25.51 -11.62 -12.04
#